data_AF-A0A7S4JKW1-F1
#
_entry.id   AF-A0A7S4JKW1-F1
#
_cell.length_a   1.000
_cell.length_b   1.000
_cell.length_c   1.000
_cell.angle_alpha   90.00
_cell.angle_beta   90.00
_cell.angle_gamma   90.00
#
_symmetry.space_group_name_H-M   'P 1'
#
loop_
_entity.id
_entity.type
_entity.pdbx_description
1 polymer ?
#
loop_
_entity_poly.entity_id
_entity_poly.type
_entity_poly.pdbx_seq_one_letter_code
_entity_poly.pdbx_strand_id
1 'polypeptide(L)'
;ARYWRQREGVFGQMAFSISIFTQPEFHDYIRHYNRCIRAIDDPDLDEEMRDMAREYIRVLSHVKIEAMDALIEKAPAKNREALVEARKLVPEVVQSAEHKLLFLKCEDFVEARAAMRMMKYWDMKKLLFGPDRLGKEVTLKDVESVVFNSNFSGHSLLVKDTDEAGRSVFWGSPKELLTGQEWTAEGMAQ
;
A
#
# COMPACT_ATOMS: atom_id res chain seq x y z
N ALA A 1 -15.73 29.23 24.48
CA ALA A 1 -16.94 28.38 24.55
C ALA A 1 -17.15 27.47 23.32
N ARG A 2 -16.87 27.94 22.08
CA ARG A 2 -16.94 27.09 20.86
C ARG A 2 -15.86 25.99 20.81
N TYR A 3 -14.65 26.32 21.24
CA TYR A 3 -13.47 25.42 21.25
C TYR A 3 -13.67 24.16 22.13
N TRP A 4 -14.31 24.29 23.29
CA TRP A 4 -14.56 23.18 24.21
C TRP A 4 -15.67 22.21 23.73
N ARG A 5 -16.69 22.73 23.04
CA ARG A 5 -17.77 21.91 22.45
C ARG A 5 -17.29 21.03 21.29
N GLN A 6 -16.24 21.46 20.60
CA GLN A 6 -15.64 20.71 19.49
C GLN A 6 -14.76 19.56 20.01
N ARG A 7 -14.03 19.79 21.12
CA ARG A 7 -13.24 18.77 21.83
C ARG A 7 -14.11 17.61 22.32
N GLU A 8 -15.23 17.88 23.00
CA GLU A 8 -16.13 16.81 23.48
C GLU A 8 -16.76 15.98 22.35
N GLY A 9 -17.03 16.61 21.19
CA GLY A 9 -17.56 15.91 20.02
C GLY A 9 -16.56 14.95 19.38
N VAL A 10 -15.29 15.35 19.23
CA VAL A 10 -14.24 14.53 18.61
C VAL A 10 -13.76 13.43 19.57
N PHE A 11 -13.55 13.76 20.85
CA PHE A 11 -13.20 12.77 21.88
C PHE A 11 -14.33 11.77 22.13
N GLY A 12 -15.57 12.24 22.19
CA GLY A 12 -16.76 11.38 22.26
C GLY A 12 -16.87 10.46 21.06
N GLN A 13 -16.61 10.96 19.84
CA GLN A 13 -16.64 10.13 18.62
C GLN A 13 -15.49 9.12 18.56
N MET A 14 -14.27 9.47 18.97
CA MET A 14 -13.13 8.54 18.98
C MET A 14 -13.29 7.45 20.04
N ALA A 15 -13.68 7.82 21.27
CA ALA A 15 -13.92 6.86 22.36
C ALA A 15 -15.13 5.94 22.08
N PHE A 16 -16.20 6.49 21.48
CA PHE A 16 -17.33 5.69 21.00
C PHE A 16 -16.90 4.78 19.86
N SER A 17 -16.06 5.23 18.91
CA SER A 17 -15.57 4.44 17.78
C SER A 17 -14.70 3.24 18.21
N ILE A 18 -13.95 3.36 19.31
CA ILE A 18 -13.23 2.21 19.90
C ILE A 18 -14.20 1.10 20.33
N SER A 19 -15.41 1.46 20.79
CA SER A 19 -16.47 0.50 21.15
C SER A 19 -17.29 -0.03 19.95
N ILE A 20 -17.33 0.71 18.83
CA ILE A 20 -18.10 0.36 17.62
C ILE A 20 -17.34 -0.62 16.69
N PHE A 21 -16.05 -0.89 16.93
CA PHE A 21 -15.21 -1.75 16.07
C PHE A 21 -15.65 -3.22 15.92
N THR A 22 -16.79 -3.61 16.48
CA THR A 22 -17.43 -4.91 16.26
C THR A 22 -18.65 -4.84 15.33
N GLN A 23 -19.02 -3.67 14.79
CA GLN A 23 -20.22 -3.51 13.96
C GLN A 23 -19.96 -3.30 12.45
N PRO A 24 -20.83 -3.80 11.55
CA PRO A 24 -20.50 -4.14 10.16
C PRO A 24 -20.70 -3.00 9.14
N GLU A 25 -20.77 -1.74 9.57
CA GLU A 25 -21.12 -0.63 8.67
C GLU A 25 -19.86 -0.07 7.97
N PHE A 26 -19.52 -0.77 6.88
CA PHE A 26 -18.26 -0.79 6.13
C PHE A 26 -17.79 0.54 5.50
N HIS A 27 -18.60 1.61 5.48
CA HIS A 27 -18.30 2.83 4.72
C HIS A 27 -17.90 4.05 5.57
N ASP A 28 -18.19 4.07 6.88
CA ASP A 28 -17.82 5.19 7.77
C ASP A 28 -16.42 5.00 8.37
N TYR A 29 -16.01 3.75 8.56
CA TYR A 29 -14.70 3.37 9.09
C TYR A 29 -13.53 3.86 8.22
N ILE A 30 -13.61 3.65 6.90
CA ILE A 30 -12.57 4.03 5.94
C ILE A 30 -12.39 5.55 5.92
N ARG A 31 -13.52 6.28 5.92
CA ARG A 31 -13.52 7.74 6.04
C ARG A 31 -12.92 8.21 7.35
N HIS A 32 -13.16 7.50 8.45
CA HIS A 32 -12.57 7.82 9.74
C HIS A 32 -11.07 7.56 9.77
N TYR A 33 -10.60 6.40 9.29
CA TYR A 33 -9.16 6.09 9.20
C TYR A 33 -8.40 7.10 8.33
N ASN A 34 -8.90 7.38 7.13
CA ASN A 34 -8.30 8.37 6.24
C ASN A 34 -8.34 9.79 6.84
N ARG A 35 -9.35 10.11 7.67
CA ARG A 35 -9.40 11.35 8.42
C ARG A 35 -8.35 11.38 9.54
N CYS A 36 -8.15 10.29 10.27
CA CYS A 36 -7.12 10.19 11.29
C CYS A 36 -5.70 10.29 10.70
N ILE A 37 -5.45 9.71 9.53
CA ILE A 37 -4.16 9.89 8.83
C ILE A 37 -3.95 11.36 8.50
N ARG A 38 -4.94 12.02 7.90
CA ARG A 38 -4.83 13.44 7.56
C ARG A 38 -4.68 14.31 8.81
N ALA A 39 -5.28 13.90 9.93
CA ALA A 39 -5.16 14.57 11.21
C ALA A 39 -3.73 14.51 11.79
N ILE A 40 -2.94 13.45 11.51
CA ILE A 40 -1.55 13.39 11.99
C ILE A 40 -0.73 14.57 11.43
N ASP A 41 -0.98 14.94 10.18
CA ASP A 41 -0.26 16.00 9.49
C ASP A 41 -1.01 17.34 9.52
N ASP A 42 -2.13 17.42 10.26
CA ASP A 42 -2.93 18.64 10.37
C ASP A 42 -2.23 19.63 11.32
N PRO A 43 -1.79 20.80 10.81
CA PRO A 43 -1.10 21.80 11.62
C PRO A 43 -2.01 22.46 12.66
N ASP A 44 -3.34 22.37 12.50
CA ASP A 44 -4.32 22.97 13.39
C ASP A 44 -4.62 22.09 14.62
N LEU A 45 -4.14 20.84 14.66
CA LEU A 45 -4.28 19.96 15.80
C LEU A 45 -3.11 20.13 16.79
N ASP A 46 -3.44 20.03 18.09
CA ASP A 46 -2.44 20.00 19.15
C ASP A 46 -1.70 18.64 19.20
N GLU A 47 -0.52 18.60 19.84
CA GLU A 47 0.31 17.39 19.86
C GLU A 47 -0.38 16.22 20.57
N GLU A 48 -1.19 16.50 21.59
CA GLU A 48 -1.97 15.50 22.32
C GLU A 48 -2.95 14.77 21.37
N MET A 49 -3.65 15.53 20.51
CA MET A 49 -4.54 14.96 19.50
C MET A 49 -3.78 14.18 18.43
N ARG A 50 -2.60 14.65 18.01
CA ARG A 50 -1.74 13.92 17.05
C ARG A 50 -1.26 12.60 17.64
N ASP A 51 -0.82 12.59 18.90
CA ASP A 51 -0.40 11.37 19.61
C ASP A 51 -1.54 10.37 19.76
N MET A 52 -2.72 10.84 20.12
CA MET A 52 -3.91 10.00 20.18
C MET A 52 -4.27 9.42 18.80
N ALA A 53 -4.15 10.20 17.73
CA ALA A 53 -4.40 9.72 16.36
C ALA A 53 -3.35 8.66 15.93
N ARG A 54 -2.07 8.87 16.25
CA ARG A 54 -0.99 7.88 16.01
C ARG A 54 -1.28 6.57 16.74
N GLU A 55 -1.64 6.64 18.02
CA GLU A 55 -1.93 5.46 18.83
C GLU A 55 -3.17 4.72 18.33
N TYR A 56 -4.23 5.46 17.98
CA TYR A 56 -5.42 4.88 17.35
C TYR A 56 -5.07 4.15 16.06
N ILE A 57 -4.31 4.78 15.16
CA ILE A 57 -3.87 4.15 13.91
C ILE A 57 -3.03 2.90 14.16
N ARG A 58 -2.15 2.93 15.18
CA ARG A 58 -1.32 1.78 15.56
C ARG A 58 -2.17 0.58 16.00
N VAL A 59 -3.07 0.79 16.96
CA VAL A 59 -3.96 -0.25 17.48
C VAL A 59 -4.84 -0.81 16.36
N LEU A 60 -5.41 0.08 15.57
CA LEU A 60 -6.31 -0.27 14.49
C LEU A 60 -5.63 -1.08 13.39
N SER A 61 -4.41 -0.68 13.03
CA SER A 61 -3.56 -1.41 12.09
C SER A 61 -3.32 -2.84 12.58
N HIS A 62 -3.06 -3.03 13.88
CA HIS A 62 -2.83 -4.35 14.46
C HIS A 62 -4.06 -5.26 14.33
N VAL A 63 -5.24 -4.77 14.73
CA VAL A 63 -6.51 -5.51 14.62
C VAL A 63 -6.81 -5.90 13.17
N LYS A 64 -6.59 -4.98 12.23
CA LYS A 64 -6.83 -5.22 10.81
C LYS A 64 -5.85 -6.21 10.18
N ILE A 65 -4.59 -6.18 10.61
CA ILE A 65 -3.60 -7.18 10.21
C ILE A 65 -4.02 -8.57 10.69
N GLU A 66 -4.41 -8.72 11.95
CA GLU A 66 -4.86 -10.00 12.50
C GLU A 66 -6.08 -10.55 11.77
N ALA A 67 -7.07 -9.70 11.49
CA ALA A 67 -8.25 -10.08 10.73
C ALA A 67 -7.91 -10.50 9.29
N MET A 68 -6.99 -9.78 8.63
CA MET A 68 -6.48 -10.16 7.30
C MET A 68 -5.75 -11.51 7.34
N ASP A 69 -4.86 -11.73 8.31
CA ASP A 69 -4.13 -12.99 8.47
C ASP A 69 -5.09 -14.16 8.70
N ALA A 70 -6.13 -13.98 9.54
CA ALA A 70 -7.15 -15.00 9.77
C ALA A 70 -7.92 -15.37 8.48
N LEU A 71 -8.16 -14.41 7.59
CA LEU A 71 -8.78 -14.66 6.29
C LEU A 71 -7.85 -15.41 5.33
N ILE A 72 -6.55 -15.09 5.34
CA ILE A 72 -5.53 -15.82 4.59
C ILE A 72 -5.47 -17.28 5.04
N GLU A 73 -5.48 -17.56 6.35
CA GLU A 73 -5.40 -18.92 6.86
C GLU A 73 -6.64 -19.76 6.52
N LYS A 74 -7.82 -19.13 6.43
CA LYS A 74 -9.08 -19.76 6.01
C LYS A 74 -9.19 -19.95 4.48
N ALA A 75 -8.34 -19.30 3.69
CA ALA A 75 -8.40 -19.41 2.24
C ALA A 75 -8.00 -20.83 1.76
N PRO A 76 -8.56 -21.30 0.63
CA PRO A 76 -8.17 -22.58 0.03
C PRO A 76 -6.66 -22.66 -0.18
N ALA A 77 -6.06 -23.83 0.09
CA ALA A 77 -4.60 -24.02 0.01
C ALA A 77 -4.00 -23.56 -1.32
N LYS A 78 -4.68 -23.84 -2.44
CA LYS A 78 -4.28 -23.43 -3.79
C LYS A 78 -4.14 -21.92 -3.96
N ASN A 79 -4.92 -21.13 -3.22
CA ASN A 79 -4.93 -19.66 -3.33
C ASN A 79 -3.84 -19.01 -2.48
N ARG A 80 -3.20 -19.75 -1.57
CA ARG A 80 -2.17 -19.23 -0.66
C ARG A 80 -0.85 -19.96 -0.78
N GLU A 81 -0.68 -20.79 -1.80
CA GLU A 81 0.50 -21.64 -1.98
C GLU A 81 1.78 -20.80 -2.12
N ALA A 82 1.80 -19.85 -3.06
CA ALA A 82 2.97 -18.99 -3.27
C ALA A 82 3.26 -18.13 -2.03
N LEU A 83 2.22 -17.66 -1.33
CA LEU A 83 2.39 -16.92 -0.07
C LEU A 83 2.97 -17.80 1.04
N VAL A 84 2.54 -19.06 1.17
CA VAL A 84 3.09 -20.01 2.15
C VAL A 84 4.56 -20.34 1.84
N GLU A 85 4.91 -20.49 0.57
CA GLU A 85 6.29 -20.67 0.13
C GLU A 85 7.13 -19.42 0.43
N ALA A 86 6.64 -18.24 0.08
CA ALA A 86 7.29 -16.97 0.40
C ALA A 86 7.51 -16.81 1.91
N ARG A 87 6.53 -17.20 2.74
CA ARG A 87 6.65 -17.15 4.21
C ARG A 87 7.78 -18.04 4.74
N LYS A 88 8.11 -19.14 4.05
CA LYS A 88 9.26 -20.00 4.39
C LYS A 88 10.59 -19.40 3.94
N LEU A 89 10.59 -18.71 2.81
CA LEU A 89 11.80 -18.15 2.20
C LEU A 89 12.23 -16.81 2.80
N VAL A 90 11.26 -15.93 3.08
CA VAL A 90 11.45 -14.56 3.58
C VAL A 90 10.40 -14.21 4.65
N PRO A 91 10.42 -14.92 5.80
CA PRO A 91 9.47 -14.69 6.88
C PRO A 91 9.49 -13.24 7.37
N GLU A 92 10.68 -12.62 7.46
CA GLU A 92 10.86 -11.24 7.92
C GLU A 92 10.10 -10.22 7.06
N VAL A 93 10.03 -10.42 5.74
CA VAL A 93 9.26 -9.55 4.85
C VAL A 93 7.78 -9.88 4.93
N VAL A 94 7.42 -11.16 4.76
CA VAL A 94 6.02 -11.60 4.67
C VAL A 94 5.26 -11.37 5.97
N GLN A 95 5.92 -11.52 7.12
CA GLN A 95 5.32 -11.37 8.44
C GLN A 95 5.42 -9.94 8.99
N SER A 96 6.24 -9.06 8.40
CA SER A 96 6.35 -7.67 8.85
C SER A 96 5.00 -6.94 8.80
N ALA A 97 4.75 -6.12 9.82
CA ALA A 97 3.54 -5.30 9.88
C ALA A 97 3.54 -4.29 8.74
N GLU A 98 4.70 -3.73 8.40
CA GLU A 98 4.90 -2.75 7.35
C GLU A 98 4.47 -3.31 5.99
N HIS A 99 4.91 -4.52 5.63
CA HIS A 99 4.55 -5.16 4.37
C HIS A 99 3.06 -5.47 4.30
N LYS A 100 2.47 -5.98 5.39
CA LYS A 100 1.03 -6.26 5.48
C LYS A 100 0.19 -4.98 5.38
N LEU A 101 0.64 -3.89 5.97
CA LEU A 101 -0.03 -2.60 5.92
C LEU A 101 -0.09 -2.02 4.50
N LEU A 102 0.86 -2.33 3.63
CA LEU A 102 0.78 -1.92 2.22
C LEU A 102 -0.49 -2.46 1.56
N PHE A 103 -0.83 -3.74 1.80
CA PHE A 103 -2.02 -4.35 1.21
C PHE A 103 -3.31 -3.80 1.81
N LEU A 104 -3.34 -3.57 3.13
CA LEU A 104 -4.47 -2.94 3.80
C LEU A 104 -4.69 -1.52 3.27
N LYS A 105 -3.64 -0.69 3.19
CA LYS A 105 -3.72 0.68 2.63
C LYS A 105 -4.21 0.67 1.18
N CYS A 106 -3.72 -0.25 0.34
CA CYS A 106 -4.16 -0.38 -1.05
C CYS A 106 -5.65 -0.73 -1.21
N GLU A 107 -6.24 -1.37 -0.20
CA GLU A 107 -7.63 -1.84 -0.22
C GLU A 107 -8.49 -1.12 0.81
N ASP A 108 -8.10 0.11 1.19
CA ASP A 108 -8.84 0.94 2.14
C ASP A 108 -9.19 0.20 3.45
N PHE A 109 -8.27 -0.62 3.95
CA PHE A 109 -8.42 -1.43 5.17
C PHE A 109 -9.58 -2.45 5.13
N VAL A 110 -10.00 -2.84 3.93
CA VAL A 110 -10.91 -3.96 3.70
C VAL A 110 -10.12 -5.27 3.73
N GLU A 111 -10.18 -5.99 4.85
CA GLU A 111 -9.32 -7.13 5.16
C GLU A 111 -9.46 -8.27 4.15
N ALA A 112 -10.68 -8.56 3.70
CA ALA A 112 -10.94 -9.60 2.72
C ALA A 112 -10.31 -9.29 1.36
N ARG A 113 -10.35 -8.02 0.93
CA ARG A 113 -9.72 -7.58 -0.32
C ARG A 113 -8.21 -7.52 -0.17
N ALA A 114 -7.71 -7.03 0.96
CA ALA A 114 -6.27 -6.99 1.27
C ALA A 114 -5.65 -8.39 1.31
N ALA A 115 -6.31 -9.35 1.97
CA ALA A 115 -5.91 -10.77 1.99
C ALA A 115 -5.83 -11.34 0.57
N MET A 116 -6.87 -11.12 -0.24
CA MET A 116 -6.89 -11.55 -1.64
C MET A 116 -5.77 -10.90 -2.47
N ARG A 117 -5.51 -9.59 -2.29
CA ARG A 117 -4.44 -8.88 -2.98
C ARG A 117 -3.07 -9.41 -2.58
N MET A 118 -2.84 -9.67 -1.29
CA MET A 118 -1.58 -10.22 -0.79
C MET A 118 -1.31 -11.60 -1.37
N MET A 119 -2.31 -12.49 -1.37
CA MET A 119 -2.19 -13.82 -2.00
C MET A 119 -1.85 -13.71 -3.49
N LYS A 120 -2.63 -12.90 -4.25
CA LYS A 120 -2.38 -12.66 -5.68
C LYS A 120 -1.01 -12.04 -5.97
N TYR A 121 -0.53 -11.15 -5.10
CA TYR A 121 0.79 -10.54 -5.25
C TYR A 121 1.89 -11.60 -5.27
N TRP A 122 1.85 -12.55 -4.33
CA TRP A 122 2.84 -13.63 -4.28
C TRP A 122 2.69 -14.63 -5.44
N ASP A 123 1.45 -14.94 -5.85
CA ASP A 123 1.20 -15.75 -7.04
C ASP A 123 1.79 -15.08 -8.30
N MET A 124 1.53 -13.79 -8.49
CA MET A 124 2.07 -13.01 -9.61
C MET A 124 3.59 -12.90 -9.54
N LYS A 125 4.16 -12.70 -8.36
CA LYS A 125 5.62 -12.65 -8.17
C LYS A 125 6.26 -13.97 -8.55
N LYS A 126 5.68 -15.10 -8.13
CA LYS A 126 6.14 -16.46 -8.50
C LYS A 126 6.00 -16.71 -9.99
N LEU A 127 4.89 -16.29 -10.59
CA LEU A 127 4.63 -16.43 -12.03
C LEU A 127 5.63 -15.65 -12.89
N LEU A 128 5.93 -14.40 -12.51
CA LEU A 128 6.77 -13.51 -13.31
C LEU A 128 8.27 -13.79 -13.16
N PHE A 129 8.73 -14.14 -11.95
CA PHE A 129 10.16 -14.25 -11.66
C PHE A 129 10.61 -15.69 -11.33
N GLY A 130 9.67 -16.62 -11.31
CA GLY A 130 9.92 -18.01 -10.92
C GLY A 130 10.05 -18.21 -9.40
N PRO A 131 10.06 -19.48 -8.95
CA PRO A 131 10.16 -19.82 -7.53
C PRO A 131 11.49 -19.36 -6.89
N ASP A 132 12.59 -19.41 -7.64
CA ASP A 132 13.94 -19.09 -7.14
C ASP A 132 14.15 -17.60 -6.78
N ARG A 133 13.23 -16.74 -7.23
CA ARG A 133 13.23 -15.29 -7.01
C ARG A 133 12.10 -14.81 -6.11
N LEU A 134 11.26 -15.72 -5.60
CA LEU A 134 10.13 -15.36 -4.76
C LEU A 134 10.59 -14.60 -3.52
N GLY A 135 11.59 -15.13 -2.81
CA GLY A 135 12.19 -14.51 -1.63
C GLY A 135 13.31 -13.50 -1.91
N LYS A 136 13.50 -13.04 -3.15
CA LYS A 136 14.56 -12.09 -3.47
C LYS A 136 13.98 -10.73 -3.83
N GLU A 137 14.75 -9.69 -3.54
CA GLU A 137 14.53 -8.39 -4.16
C GLU A 137 14.81 -8.56 -5.65
N VAL A 138 13.82 -8.19 -6.47
CA VAL A 138 13.95 -8.26 -7.92
C VAL A 138 14.52 -6.93 -8.37
N THR A 139 15.75 -6.95 -8.86
CA THR A 139 16.39 -5.78 -9.44
C THR A 139 16.21 -5.79 -10.95
N LEU A 140 16.44 -4.64 -11.60
CA LEU A 140 16.42 -4.58 -13.07
C LEU A 140 17.40 -5.58 -13.72
N LYS A 141 18.49 -5.94 -13.03
CA LYS A 141 19.48 -6.93 -13.52
C LYS A 141 18.91 -8.35 -13.61
N ASP A 142 17.83 -8.62 -12.88
CA ASP A 142 17.17 -9.93 -12.86
C ASP A 142 16.12 -10.07 -13.98
N VAL A 143 15.83 -8.99 -14.72
CA VAL A 143 14.94 -8.99 -15.87
C VAL A 143 15.75 -9.31 -17.13
N GLU A 144 15.36 -10.34 -17.87
CA GLU A 144 16.07 -10.78 -19.09
C GLU A 144 16.23 -9.65 -20.11
N SER A 145 17.35 -9.69 -20.84
CA SER A 145 17.85 -8.63 -21.73
C SER A 145 16.84 -8.10 -22.77
N VAL A 146 15.85 -8.90 -23.18
CA VAL A 146 14.86 -8.49 -24.19
C VAL A 146 13.89 -7.43 -23.65
N VAL A 147 13.52 -7.50 -22.37
CA VAL A 147 12.70 -6.47 -21.69
C VAL A 147 13.59 -5.32 -21.20
N PHE A 148 14.86 -5.59 -20.95
CA PHE A 148 15.83 -4.60 -20.53
C PHE A 148 16.04 -3.52 -21.61
N ASN A 149 16.11 -3.88 -22.90
CA ASN A 149 16.28 -2.90 -23.98
C ASN A 149 15.10 -1.92 -24.12
N SER A 150 13.86 -2.35 -23.84
CA SER A 150 12.69 -1.45 -23.89
C SER A 150 12.59 -0.47 -22.71
N ASN A 151 13.24 -0.76 -21.58
CA ASN A 151 13.26 0.15 -20.42
C ASN A 151 14.30 1.27 -20.58
N PHE A 152 15.33 1.07 -21.41
CA PHE A 152 16.38 2.06 -21.67
C PHE A 152 16.16 2.88 -22.93
N SER A 153 15.16 2.56 -23.75
CA SER A 153 14.84 3.33 -24.97
C SER A 153 14.13 4.67 -24.71
N GLY A 154 14.08 5.12 -23.44
CA GLY A 154 13.53 6.43 -23.05
C GLY A 154 11.99 6.51 -23.07
N HIS A 155 11.29 5.43 -23.40
CA HIS A 155 9.82 5.42 -23.50
C HIS A 155 9.09 5.49 -22.16
N SER A 156 9.82 5.31 -21.07
CA SER A 156 9.29 5.32 -19.72
C SER A 156 10.29 5.96 -18.78
N LEU A 157 9.85 6.99 -18.06
CA LEU A 157 10.69 7.81 -17.21
C LEU A 157 10.02 7.98 -15.85
N LEU A 158 10.78 7.71 -14.80
CA LEU A 158 10.42 8.17 -13.46
C LEU A 158 10.88 9.62 -13.34
N VAL A 159 9.93 10.55 -13.30
CA VAL A 159 10.23 11.98 -13.14
C VAL A 159 10.86 12.20 -11.78
N LYS A 160 11.89 13.05 -11.73
CA LYS A 160 12.64 13.35 -10.50
C LYS A 160 11.76 14.01 -9.43
N ASP A 161 10.82 14.84 -9.87
CA ASP A 161 9.90 15.56 -9.01
C ASP A 161 8.61 14.77 -8.76
N THR A 162 7.92 15.11 -7.67
CA THR A 162 6.60 14.58 -7.33
C THR A 162 5.49 15.51 -7.81
N ASP A 163 4.27 14.99 -7.93
CA ASP A 163 3.09 15.83 -8.12
C ASP A 163 2.73 16.63 -6.86
N GLU A 164 1.66 17.44 -6.93
CA GLU A 164 1.17 18.26 -5.81
C GLU A 164 0.74 17.43 -4.58
N ALA A 165 0.46 16.14 -4.76
CA ALA A 165 0.11 15.22 -3.69
C ALA A 165 1.33 14.45 -3.16
N GLY A 166 2.56 14.80 -3.59
CA GLY A 166 3.80 14.13 -3.18
C GLY A 166 4.00 12.75 -3.81
N ARG A 167 3.25 12.39 -4.86
CA ARG A 167 3.36 11.09 -5.53
C ARG A 167 4.43 11.12 -6.61
N SER A 168 5.17 10.02 -6.75
CA SER A 168 6.11 9.85 -7.85
C SER A 168 5.38 9.79 -9.19
N VAL A 169 5.88 10.51 -10.19
CA VAL A 169 5.26 10.56 -11.53
C VAL A 169 6.01 9.63 -12.47
N PHE A 170 5.29 8.64 -12.99
CA PHE A 170 5.76 7.78 -14.07
C PHE A 170 5.20 8.31 -15.39
N TRP A 171 6.08 8.78 -16.27
CA TRP A 171 5.72 9.24 -17.60
C TRP A 171 6.09 8.18 -18.63
N GLY A 172 5.24 7.99 -19.63
CA GLY A 172 5.59 7.19 -20.81
C GLY A 172 4.84 7.66 -22.04
N SER A 173 5.49 7.58 -23.20
CA SER A 173 4.89 7.97 -24.48
C SER A 173 4.52 6.74 -25.31
N PRO A 174 3.21 6.45 -25.47
CA PRO A 174 2.75 5.30 -26.24
C PRO A 174 3.08 5.37 -27.72
N LYS A 175 3.20 6.58 -28.30
CA LYS A 175 3.45 6.78 -29.73
C LYS A 175 4.83 6.32 -30.16
N GLU A 176 5.83 6.52 -29.30
CA GLU A 176 7.22 6.15 -29.61
C GLU A 176 7.48 4.66 -29.37
N LEU A 177 6.81 4.04 -28.38
CA LEU A 177 6.79 2.59 -28.17
C LEU A 177 6.30 1.83 -29.41
N LEU A 178 5.34 2.40 -30.13
CA LEU A 178 4.74 1.78 -31.31
C LEU A 178 5.51 2.05 -32.60
N THR A 179 6.36 3.08 -32.64
CA THR A 179 7.09 3.50 -33.85
C THR A 179 8.58 3.13 -33.83
N GLY A 180 9.13 2.74 -32.67
CA GLY A 180 10.53 2.31 -32.53
C GLY A 180 11.54 3.45 -32.69
N GLN A 181 11.10 4.69 -32.54
CA GLN A 181 11.96 5.87 -32.69
C GLN A 181 12.70 6.14 -31.37
N GLU A 182 14.04 6.09 -31.40
CA GLU A 182 14.89 6.37 -30.24
C GLU A 182 14.97 7.87 -29.96
N TRP A 183 14.99 8.25 -28.68
CA TRP A 183 15.16 9.65 -28.25
C TRP A 183 16.65 10.03 -28.14
N THR A 184 17.02 11.17 -28.70
CA THR A 184 18.27 11.88 -28.35
C THR A 184 17.97 12.94 -27.29
N ALA A 185 18.96 13.27 -26.44
CA ALA A 185 18.81 14.26 -25.36
C ALA A 185 18.34 15.65 -25.85
N GLU A 186 18.56 15.97 -27.14
CA GLU A 186 18.17 17.23 -27.77
C GLU A 186 16.66 17.37 -27.99
N GLY A 187 15.92 16.25 -28.13
CA GLY A 187 14.47 16.28 -28.31
C GLY A 187 13.70 16.63 -27.03
N MET A 188 14.28 16.35 -25.85
CA MET A 188 13.59 16.52 -24.55
C MET A 188 13.58 17.97 -24.04
N ALA A 189 14.36 18.86 -24.68
CA ALA A 189 14.52 20.25 -24.26
C ALA A 189 13.63 21.25 -25.03
N GLN A 190 12.75 20.78 -25.92
CA GLN A 190 11.76 21.57 -26.67
C GLN A 190 10.37 21.38 -26.11
#